data_AF-A0A0A9YEP3-F1
#
_entry.id   AF-A0A0A9YEP3-F1
#
_cell.length_a   1.000
_cell.length_b   1.000
_cell.length_c   1.000
_cell.angle_alpha   90.00
_cell.angle_beta   90.00
_cell.angle_gamma   90.00
#
_symmetry.space_group_name_H-M   'P 1'
#
loop_
_entity.id
_entity.type
_entity.pdbx_description
1 polymer ?
#
loop_
_entity_poly.entity_id
_entity_poly.type
_entity_poly.pdbx_seq_one_letter_code
_entity_poly.pdbx_strand_id
1 'polypeptide(L)'
;MARDLGVSLDEKLSFSFHMDLVSSRAMRALGYLKRHTRDFSNIQALVLLYEALVLPILEYASVVWAPHYSCHIAQLERVQHKFLRYVAFKLHIPSCRVDYRSCW
;
A
#
# COMPACT_ATOMS: atom_id res chain seq x y z
N MET A 1 -8.36 -7.22 -22.95
CA MET A 1 -7.38 -6.99 -21.87
C MET A 1 -6.11 -7.78 -22.15
N ALA A 2 -4.98 -7.08 -22.29
CA ALA A 2 -3.67 -7.69 -22.42
C ALA A 2 -2.95 -7.66 -21.06
N ARG A 3 -2.16 -8.68 -20.76
CA ARG A 3 -1.30 -8.71 -19.57
C ARG A 3 0.13 -8.93 -20.03
N ASP A 4 1.00 -7.99 -19.68
CA ASP A 4 2.42 -8.09 -19.98
C ASP A 4 3.26 -7.72 -18.75
N LEU A 5 4.31 -8.50 -18.49
CA LEU A 5 5.18 -8.37 -17.31
C LEU A 5 4.42 -8.16 -15.98
N GLY A 6 3.21 -8.70 -15.85
CA GLY A 6 2.38 -8.54 -14.65
C GLY A 6 1.56 -7.24 -14.58
N VAL A 7 1.66 -6.35 -15.56
CA VAL A 7 0.81 -5.17 -15.75
C VAL A 7 -0.39 -5.53 -16.63
N SER A 8 -1.58 -5.08 -16.24
CA SER A 8 -2.81 -5.31 -17.01
C SER A 8 -3.19 -4.03 -17.76
N LEU A 9 -3.31 -4.16 -19.08
CA LEU A 9 -3.65 -3.08 -20.00
C LEU A 9 -5.05 -3.31 -20.56
N ASP A 10 -5.87 -2.26 -20.48
CA ASP A 10 -7.15 -2.21 -21.16
C ASP A 10 -7.01 -1.64 -22.58
N GLU A 11 -8.00 -1.86 -23.44
CA GLU A 11 -8.03 -1.36 -24.83
C GLU A 11 -7.94 0.17 -24.90
N LYS A 12 -8.41 0.84 -23.84
CA LYS A 12 -8.34 2.30 -23.67
C LYS A 12 -7.04 2.79 -23.03
N LEU A 13 -6.08 1.90 -22.78
CA LEU A 13 -4.87 2.16 -21.98
C LEU A 13 -5.18 2.74 -20.60
N SER A 14 -6.35 2.41 -20.05
CA SER A 14 -6.71 2.75 -18.68
C SER A 14 -6.09 1.74 -17.71
N PHE A 15 -5.43 2.26 -16.68
CA PHE A 15 -4.84 1.45 -15.62
C PHE A 15 -5.78 1.25 -14.42
N SER A 16 -7.04 1.70 -14.47
CA SER A 16 -7.95 1.64 -13.31
C SER A 16 -8.12 0.22 -12.78
N PHE A 17 -8.36 -0.76 -13.66
CA PHE A 17 -8.45 -2.16 -13.28
C PHE A 17 -7.15 -2.70 -12.68
N HIS A 18 -6.01 -2.31 -13.26
CA HIS A 18 -4.70 -2.71 -12.75
C HIS A 18 -4.45 -2.15 -11.34
N MET A 19 -4.78 -0.89 -11.10
CA MET A 19 -4.64 -0.25 -9.80
C MET A 19 -5.54 -0.90 -8.74
N ASP A 20 -6.77 -1.29 -9.10
CA ASP A 20 -7.64 -2.06 -8.21
C ASP A 20 -7.02 -3.40 -7.81
N LEU A 21 -6.42 -4.10 -8.78
CA LEU A 21 -5.72 -5.35 -8.53
C LEU A 21 -4.50 -5.16 -7.61
N VAL A 22 -3.67 -4.16 -7.89
CA VAL A 22 -2.49 -3.80 -7.09
C VAL A 22 -2.89 -3.43 -5.67
N SER A 23 -3.84 -2.52 -5.51
CA SER A 23 -4.38 -2.10 -4.21
C SER A 23 -4.95 -3.28 -3.43
N SER A 24 -5.75 -4.13 -4.05
CA SER A 24 -6.33 -5.32 -3.41
C SER A 24 -5.23 -6.29 -2.94
N ARG A 25 -4.23 -6.54 -3.77
CA ARG A 25 -3.09 -7.41 -3.44
C ARG A 25 -2.27 -6.84 -2.29
N ALA A 26 -1.97 -5.54 -2.31
CA ALA A 26 -1.24 -4.86 -1.24
C ALA A 26 -2.03 -4.87 0.08
N MET A 27 -3.35 -4.67 0.04
CA MET A 27 -4.21 -4.78 1.22
C MET A 27 -4.23 -6.19 1.82
N ARG A 28 -4.21 -7.24 0.97
CA ARG A 28 -4.12 -8.63 1.44
C ARG A 28 -2.77 -8.91 2.10
N ALA A 29 -1.67 -8.42 1.52
CA ALA A 29 -0.33 -8.53 2.10
C ALA A 29 -0.24 -7.80 3.44
N LEU A 30 -0.79 -6.58 3.54
CA LEU A 30 -0.87 -5.84 4.79
C LEU A 30 -1.71 -6.59 5.85
N GLY A 31 -2.82 -7.20 5.45
CA GLY A 31 -3.63 -8.04 6.34
C GLY A 31 -2.85 -9.27 6.85
N TYR A 32 -2.06 -9.90 5.98
CA TYR A 32 -1.16 -10.98 6.36
C TYR A 32 -0.11 -10.50 7.38
N LEU A 33 0.57 -9.39 7.10
CA LEU A 33 1.56 -8.78 7.99
C LEU A 33 0.96 -8.54 9.38
N LYS A 34 -0.19 -7.87 9.47
CA LYS A 34 -0.84 -7.55 10.75
C LYS A 34 -1.20 -8.78 11.59
N ARG A 35 -1.63 -9.88 10.95
CA ARG A 35 -1.98 -11.12 11.65
C ARG A 35 -0.77 -11.81 12.26
N HIS A 36 0.37 -11.81 11.54
CA HIS A 36 1.59 -12.50 11.98
C HIS A 36 2.48 -11.65 12.89
N THR A 37 2.23 -10.34 12.96
CA THR A 37 3.01 -9.40 13.76
C THR A 37 2.23 -8.85 14.97
N ARG A 38 1.11 -9.49 15.32
CA ARG A 38 0.28 -9.07 16.47
C ARG A 38 1.07 -9.05 17.77
N ASP A 39 2.04 -9.95 17.94
CA ASP A 39 2.81 -10.05 19.18
C ASP A 39 4.19 -9.38 19.06
N PHE A 40 4.50 -8.78 17.90
CA PHE A 40 5.74 -8.03 17.71
C PHE A 40 5.69 -6.71 18.47
N SER A 41 6.77 -6.41 19.20
CA SER A 41 7.02 -5.15 19.89
C SER A 41 8.02 -4.25 19.15
N ASN A 42 8.88 -4.82 18.29
CA ASN A 42 9.88 -4.07 17.54
C ASN A 42 9.25 -3.39 16.30
N ILE A 43 9.17 -2.06 16.32
CA ILE A 43 8.62 -1.26 15.22
C ILE A 43 9.50 -1.31 13.96
N GLN A 44 10.82 -1.33 14.11
CA GLN A 44 11.73 -1.40 12.95
C GLN A 44 11.52 -2.70 12.18
N ALA A 45 11.26 -3.81 12.88
CA ALA A 45 10.89 -5.07 12.23
C ALA A 45 9.56 -4.98 11.47
N LEU A 46 8.57 -4.22 11.98
CA LEU A 46 7.30 -3.99 11.27
C LEU A 46 7.51 -3.18 9.99
N VAL A 47 8.34 -2.14 10.04
CA VAL A 47 8.67 -1.30 8.89
C VAL A 47 9.40 -2.13 7.84
N LEU A 48 10.44 -2.88 8.21
CA LEU A 48 11.15 -3.77 7.30
C LEU A 48 10.22 -4.81 6.64
N LEU A 49 9.29 -5.39 7.39
CA LEU A 49 8.31 -6.33 6.83
C LEU A 49 7.35 -5.64 5.85
N TYR A 50 6.97 -4.39 6.11
CA TYR A 50 6.12 -3.63 5.21
C TYR A 50 6.86 -3.29 3.91
N GLU A 51 8.10 -2.81 4.00
CA GLU A 51 8.99 -2.53 2.87
C GLU A 51 9.28 -3.78 2.04
N ALA A 52 9.41 -4.95 2.67
CA ALA A 52 9.69 -6.20 1.96
C ALA A 52 8.45 -6.83 1.30
N LEU A 53 7.26 -6.70 1.91
CA LEU A 53 6.07 -7.45 1.49
C LEU A 53 5.00 -6.61 0.80
N VAL A 54 4.83 -5.35 1.19
CA VAL A 54 3.72 -4.50 0.74
C VAL A 54 4.22 -3.47 -0.28
N LEU A 55 5.32 -2.79 0.04
CA LEU A 55 5.87 -1.73 -0.82
C LEU A 55 6.20 -2.20 -2.25
N PRO A 56 6.79 -3.39 -2.49
CA PRO A 56 7.12 -3.83 -3.84
C PRO A 56 5.88 -4.09 -4.69
N ILE A 57 4.73 -4.41 -4.06
CA ILE A 57 3.46 -4.56 -4.78
C ILE A 57 2.97 -3.21 -5.28
N LEU A 58 3.16 -2.15 -4.50
CA LEU A 58 2.74 -0.79 -4.83
C LEU A 58 3.69 -0.11 -5.82
N GLU A 59 4.99 -0.41 -5.80
CA GLU A 59 5.97 0.30 -6.63
C GLU A 59 6.27 -0.38 -7.96
N TYR A 60 5.99 -1.69 -8.07
CA TYR A 60 6.32 -2.48 -9.25
C TYR A 60 5.71 -1.89 -10.52
N ALA A 61 6.56 -1.64 -11.52
CA ALA A 61 6.19 -1.06 -12.82
C ALA A 61 5.47 0.30 -12.74
N SER A 62 5.60 1.04 -11.62
CA SER A 62 4.97 2.35 -11.41
C SER A 62 5.29 3.36 -12.51
N VAL A 63 6.46 3.30 -13.13
CA VAL A 63 6.84 4.14 -14.29
C VAL A 63 5.84 4.04 -15.45
N VAL A 64 5.18 2.89 -15.59
CA VAL A 64 4.22 2.62 -16.68
C VAL A 64 2.81 3.10 -16.31
N TRP A 65 2.37 2.88 -15.08
CA TRP A 65 0.96 3.04 -14.69
C TRP A 65 0.69 4.15 -13.67
N ALA A 66 1.71 4.89 -13.22
CA ALA A 66 1.62 5.89 -12.15
C ALA A 66 0.33 6.72 -12.23
N PRO A 67 -0.48 6.75 -11.16
CA PRO A 67 -1.80 7.38 -11.21
C PRO A 67 -1.69 8.88 -11.37
N HIS A 68 -2.44 9.43 -12.32
CA HIS A 68 -2.58 10.87 -12.47
C HIS A 68 -3.85 11.42 -11.81
N TYR A 69 -4.85 10.55 -11.61
CA TYR A 69 -6.11 10.92 -10.98
C TYR A 69 -6.01 10.83 -9.45
N SER A 70 -6.56 11.85 -8.77
CA SER A 70 -6.58 11.94 -7.31
C SER A 70 -7.25 10.75 -6.62
N CYS A 71 -8.28 10.17 -7.23
CA CYS A 71 -8.96 8.98 -6.69
C CYS A 71 -8.02 7.76 -6.59
N HIS A 72 -7.17 7.57 -7.60
CA HIS A 72 -6.24 6.45 -7.65
C HIS A 72 -5.03 6.67 -6.73
N ILE A 73 -4.54 7.91 -6.63
CA ILE A 73 -3.53 8.28 -5.62
C ILE A 73 -4.06 7.98 -4.21
N ALA A 74 -5.27 8.46 -3.89
CA ALA A 74 -5.90 8.23 -2.59
C ALA A 74 -6.10 6.74 -2.27
N GLN A 75 -6.33 5.91 -3.29
CA GLN A 75 -6.45 4.46 -3.14
C GLN A 75 -5.12 3.81 -2.72
N LEU A 76 -3.99 4.21 -3.31
CA LEU A 76 -2.67 3.72 -2.92
C LEU A 76 -2.27 4.24 -1.53
N GLU A 77 -2.46 5.53 -1.27
CA GLU A 77 -2.21 6.15 0.03
C GLU A 77 -3.00 5.47 1.15
N ARG A 78 -4.23 5.05 0.87
CA ARG A 78 -5.06 4.33 1.85
C ARG A 78 -4.40 3.03 2.34
N VAL A 79 -3.61 2.34 1.51
CA VAL A 79 -2.83 1.17 1.94
C VAL A 79 -1.76 1.59 2.95
N GLN A 80 -1.01 2.63 2.61
CA GLN A 80 0.07 3.16 3.45
C GLN A 80 -0.46 3.71 4.79
N HIS A 81 -1.53 4.51 4.74
CA HIS A 81 -2.20 5.03 5.94
C HIS A 81 -2.70 3.92 6.87
N LYS A 82 -3.19 2.80 6.32
CA LYS A 82 -3.60 1.66 7.15
C LYS A 82 -2.42 0.99 7.86
N PHE A 83 -1.24 0.95 7.23
CA PHE A 83 -0.03 0.49 7.89
C PHE A 83 0.42 1.47 8.97
N LEU A 84 0.49 2.77 8.66
CA LEU A 84 0.86 3.81 9.64
C LEU A 84 -0.09 3.81 10.85
N ARG A 85 -1.39 3.63 10.65
CA ARG A 85 -2.37 3.47 11.74
C ARG A 85 -2.08 2.24 12.61
N TYR A 86 -1.61 1.15 12.00
CA TYR A 86 -1.25 -0.05 12.74
C TYR A 86 0.01 0.18 13.59
N VAL A 87 1.02 0.85 13.03
CA VAL A 87 2.23 1.24 13.78
C VAL A 87 1.91 2.23 14.89
N ALA A 88 1.09 3.25 14.62
CA ALA A 88 0.64 4.22 15.62
C ALA A 88 -0.10 3.53 16.78
N PHE A 89 -0.97 2.55 16.47
CA PHE A 89 -1.63 1.73 17.49
C PHE A 89 -0.63 0.96 18.35
N LYS A 90 0.39 0.35 17.71
CA LYS A 90 1.48 -0.36 18.42
C LYS A 90 2.32 0.55 19.30
N LEU A 91 2.45 1.81 18.93
CA LEU A 91 3.16 2.86 19.67
C LEU A 91 2.28 3.60 20.70
N HIS A 92 1.00 3.23 20.84
CA HIS A 92 0.03 3.94 21.69
C HIS A 92 -0.13 5.43 21.34
N ILE A 93 0.09 5.80 20.07
CA ILE A 93 -0.11 7.16 19.58
C ILE A 93 -1.60 7.33 19.23
N PRO A 94 -2.28 8.35 19.79
CA PRO A 94 -3.69 8.59 19.48
C PRO A 94 -3.86 9.03 18.03
N SER A 95 -4.89 8.48 17.35
CA SER A 95 -5.13 8.68 15.91
C SER A 95 -5.37 10.13 15.50
N CYS A 96 -5.81 10.99 16.41
CA CYS A 96 -6.02 12.42 16.20
C CYS A 96 -4.72 13.22 16.01
N ARG A 97 -3.54 12.63 16.26
CA ARG A 97 -2.23 13.28 16.10
C ARG A 97 -1.45 12.82 14.87
N VAL A 98 -1.98 11.87 14.10
CA VAL A 98 -1.28 11.34 12.93
C VAL A 98 -1.65 12.19 11.72
N ASP A 99 -0.82 13.18 11.42
CA ASP A 99 -0.88 13.91 10.15
C ASP A 99 -0.14 13.12 9.09
N TYR A 100 -0.87 12.60 8.11
CA TYR A 100 -0.29 11.84 7.00
C TYR A 100 0.25 12.74 5.90
N ARG A 101 -0.06 14.04 5.92
CA ARG A 101 0.46 15.02 4.95
C ARG A 101 1.90 15.42 5.25
N SER A 102 2.36 15.26 6.49
CA SER A 102 3.75 15.56 6.90
C SER A 102 4.74 14.42 6.63
N CYS A 103 4.28 13.28 6.11
CA CYS A 103 5.11 12.10 5.84
C CYS A 103 5.70 12.06 4.42
N TRP A 104 5.59 13.16 3.67
CA TRP A 104 6.11 13.33 2.32
C TRP A 104 6.93 14.60 2.23
#